data_AF-A0A382ZKL1-F1
#
_entry.id   AF-A0A382ZKL1-F1
#
_cell.length_a   1.000
_cell.length_b   1.000
_cell.length_c   1.000
_cell.angle_alpha   90.00
_cell.angle_beta   90.00
_cell.angle_gamma   90.00
#
_symmetry.space_group_name_H-M   'P 1'
#
loop_
_entity.id
_entity.type
_entity.pdbx_description
1 polymer ?
#
loop_
_entity_poly.entity_id
_entity_poly.type
_entity_poly.pdbx_seq_one_letter_code
_entity_poly.pdbx_strand_id
1 'polypeptide(L)'
;MTRWTIYLSGEIHSDWRERIVRGAVDAGLPVDFTTPVTDHAASDDCGVAILGAEDKGFWKDHKGAGVNAIRTRTLLRNADLIVV
;
A
#
# COMPACT_ATOMS: atom_id res chain seq x y z
N MET A 1 -3.43 -14.42 -21.07
CA MET A 1 -2.68 -14.94 -19.91
C MET A 1 -3.22 -14.27 -18.67
N THR A 2 -3.50 -15.02 -17.61
CA THR A 2 -3.89 -14.45 -16.31
C THR A 2 -2.68 -13.76 -15.70
N ARG A 3 -2.87 -12.55 -15.17
CA ARG A 3 -1.82 -11.80 -14.47
C ARG A 3 -1.95 -12.05 -12.96
N TRP A 4 -0.83 -12.17 -12.27
CA TRP A 4 -0.81 -12.35 -10.80
C TRP A 4 -0.72 -11.00 -10.12
N THR A 5 -1.56 -10.75 -9.12
CA THR A 5 -1.48 -9.57 -8.28
C THR A 5 -0.56 -9.83 -7.10
N ILE A 6 0.56 -9.12 -7.02
CA ILE A 6 1.55 -9.24 -5.96
C ILE A 6 1.46 -8.03 -5.03
N TYR A 7 1.31 -8.26 -3.73
CA TYR A 7 1.42 -7.21 -2.72
C TYR A 7 2.83 -7.14 -2.16
N LEU A 8 3.48 -5.97 -2.24
CA LEU A 8 4.78 -5.71 -1.63
C LEU A 8 4.58 -4.92 -0.32
N SER A 9 5.15 -5.42 0.77
CA SER A 9 5.05 -4.83 2.11
C SER A 9 5.61 -3.40 2.21
N GLY A 10 5.35 -2.76 3.36
CA GLY A 10 5.54 -1.31 3.56
C GLY A 10 6.91 -0.84 4.02
N GLU A 11 7.94 -1.68 4.03
CA GLU A 11 9.31 -1.25 4.35
C GLU A 11 9.78 -0.19 3.33
N ILE A 12 10.37 0.92 3.78
CA ILE A 12 10.73 2.08 2.94
C ILE A 12 12.17 2.58 3.16
N HIS A 13 12.99 1.83 3.88
CA HIS A 13 14.39 2.16 4.18
C HIS A 13 15.40 1.45 3.26
N SER A 14 14.92 0.74 2.22
CA SER A 14 15.75 0.13 1.18
C SER A 14 15.08 0.15 -0.20
N ASP A 15 15.79 -0.29 -1.24
CA ASP A 15 15.36 -0.29 -2.65
C ASP A 15 14.75 -1.63 -3.12
N TRP A 16 14.38 -2.50 -2.18
CA TRP A 16 14.02 -3.89 -2.48
C TRP A 16 12.79 -4.00 -3.40
N ARG A 17 11.79 -3.12 -3.24
CA ARG A 17 10.59 -3.12 -4.10
C ARG A 17 10.97 -2.81 -5.54
N GLU A 18 11.81 -1.80 -5.75
CA GLU A 18 12.31 -1.40 -7.06
C GLU A 18 13.10 -2.52 -7.72
N ARG A 19 13.88 -3.29 -6.94
CA ARG A 19 14.61 -4.46 -7.42
C ARG A 19 13.68 -5.59 -7.86
N ILE A 20 12.63 -5.89 -7.09
CA ILE A 20 11.64 -6.92 -7.44
C ILE A 20 10.85 -6.51 -8.69
N VAL A 21 10.35 -5.28 -8.71
CA VAL A 21 9.56 -4.76 -9.85
C VAL A 21 10.39 -4.82 -11.13
N ARG A 22 11.62 -4.33 -11.10
CA ARG A 22 12.53 -4.38 -12.24
C ARG A 22 12.86 -5.80 -12.68
N GLY A 23 13.19 -6.69 -11.74
CA GLY A 23 13.47 -8.09 -12.06
C GLY A 23 12.27 -8.81 -12.71
N ALA A 24 11.05 -8.52 -12.26
CA ALA A 24 9.84 -9.09 -12.85
C ALA A 24 9.58 -8.57 -14.27
N VAL A 25 9.85 -7.28 -14.52
CA VAL A 25 9.77 -6.67 -15.86
C VAL A 25 10.82 -7.27 -16.79
N ASP A 26 12.07 -7.34 -16.36
CA ASP A 26 13.20 -7.87 -17.15
C ASP A 26 12.98 -9.34 -17.53
N ALA A 27 12.34 -10.12 -16.64
CA ALA A 27 11.98 -11.51 -16.88
C ALA A 27 10.66 -11.71 -17.68
N GLY A 28 9.96 -10.63 -18.03
CA GLY A 28 8.69 -10.69 -18.79
C GLY A 28 7.55 -11.36 -18.02
N LEU A 29 7.53 -11.26 -16.69
CA LEU A 29 6.51 -11.93 -15.87
C LEU A 29 5.14 -11.23 -16.00
N PRO A 30 4.03 -11.98 -16.13
CA PRO A 30 2.69 -11.43 -16.20
C PRO A 30 2.19 -11.08 -14.79
N VAL A 31 2.75 -10.06 -14.14
CA VAL A 31 2.42 -9.70 -12.76
C VAL A 31 2.10 -8.21 -12.60
N ASP A 32 1.14 -7.90 -11.74
CA ASP A 32 0.77 -6.55 -11.32
C ASP A 32 1.16 -6.36 -9.84
N PHE A 33 1.65 -5.18 -9.48
CA PHE A 33 2.09 -4.89 -8.12
C PHE A 33 1.15 -3.94 -7.40
N THR A 34 0.95 -4.19 -6.11
CA THR A 34 0.24 -3.30 -5.19
C THR A 34 1.08 -3.08 -3.93
N THR A 35 0.95 -1.91 -3.30
CA THR A 35 1.73 -1.51 -2.13
C THR A 35 0.86 -0.71 -1.16
N PRO A 36 1.25 -0.57 0.12
CA PRO A 36 0.68 0.47 0.98
C PRO A 36 1.04 1.87 0.47
N VAL A 37 0.41 2.89 1.04
CA VAL A 37 0.80 4.29 0.80
C VAL A 37 2.12 4.53 1.55
N THR A 38 3.18 4.87 0.80
CA THR A 38 4.53 5.09 1.35
C THR A 38 4.84 6.56 1.57
N ASP A 39 4.03 7.47 1.02
CA ASP A 39 4.10 8.89 1.33
C ASP A 39 3.50 9.14 2.72
N HIS A 40 4.33 9.60 3.64
CA HIS A 40 3.94 9.80 5.03
C HIS A 40 2.79 10.79 5.18
N ALA A 41 2.87 11.96 4.55
CA ALA A 41 1.84 12.99 4.69
C ALA A 41 0.50 12.51 4.10
N ALA A 42 0.54 11.90 2.92
CA ALA A 42 -0.66 11.34 2.30
C ALA A 42 -1.27 10.21 3.14
N SER A 43 -0.44 9.36 3.76
CA SER A 43 -0.90 8.29 4.64
C SER A 43 -1.53 8.82 5.93
N ASP A 44 -0.89 9.79 6.58
CA ASP A 44 -1.34 10.35 7.87
C ASP A 44 -2.60 11.20 7.71
N ASP A 45 -2.69 11.96 6.62
CA ASP A 45 -3.80 12.91 6.40
C ASP A 45 -4.98 12.31 5.63
N CYS A 46 -4.88 11.09 5.08
CA CYS A 46 -5.92 10.51 4.22
C CYS A 46 -7.32 10.49 4.87
N GLY A 47 -7.37 10.21 6.17
CA GLY A 47 -8.62 10.15 6.92
C GLY A 47 -9.36 11.48 6.94
N VAL A 48 -8.65 12.56 7.23
CA VAL A 48 -9.25 13.91 7.30
C VAL A 48 -9.48 14.52 5.91
N ALA A 49 -8.64 14.17 4.93
CA ALA A 49 -8.81 14.60 3.55
C ALA A 49 -10.08 13.99 2.90
N ILE A 50 -10.43 12.75 3.25
CA ILE A 50 -11.56 12.02 2.64
C ILE A 50 -12.84 12.15 3.47
N LEU A 51 -12.74 12.04 4.80
CA LEU A 51 -13.89 11.92 5.71
C LEU A 51 -14.16 13.21 6.52
N GLY A 52 -13.45 14.29 6.20
CA GLY A 52 -13.56 15.58 6.87
C GLY A 52 -12.64 15.73 8.08
N ALA A 53 -12.37 16.99 8.42
CA ALA A 53 -11.44 17.39 9.47
C ALA A 53 -11.83 16.88 10.87
N GLU A 54 -10.85 16.89 11.77
CA GLU A 54 -10.98 16.50 13.17
C GLU A 54 -10.28 17.52 14.06
N ASP A 55 -10.87 17.81 15.23
CA ASP A 55 -10.33 18.82 16.16
C ASP A 55 -9.21 18.28 17.05
N LYS A 56 -9.15 16.94 17.23
CA LYS A 56 -8.17 16.27 18.09
C LYS A 56 -7.27 15.36 17.27
N GLY A 57 -5.96 15.42 17.54
CA GLY A 57 -4.95 14.58 16.87
C GLY A 57 -5.29 13.09 16.92
N PHE A 58 -5.77 12.59 18.07
CA PHE A 58 -6.20 11.20 18.19
C PHE A 58 -7.24 10.77 17.13
N TRP A 59 -8.23 11.62 16.85
CA TRP A 59 -9.29 11.28 15.89
C TRP A 59 -8.82 11.42 14.44
N LYS A 60 -7.92 12.37 14.16
CA LYS A 60 -7.20 12.45 12.89
C LYS A 60 -6.46 11.13 12.63
N ASP A 61 -5.64 10.69 13.58
CA ASP A 61 -4.85 9.47 13.45
C ASP A 61 -5.74 8.23 13.36
N HIS A 62 -6.81 8.17 14.16
CA HIS A 62 -7.78 7.07 14.13
C HIS A 62 -8.45 6.94 12.76
N LYS A 63 -8.87 8.06 12.16
CA LYS A 63 -9.44 8.08 10.79
C LYS A 63 -8.41 7.62 9.76
N GLY A 64 -7.19 8.17 9.80
CA GLY A 64 -6.12 7.80 8.87
C GLY A 64 -5.77 6.31 8.95
N ALA A 65 -5.61 5.80 10.17
CA ALA A 65 -5.37 4.37 10.41
C ALA A 65 -6.53 3.49 9.90
N GLY A 66 -7.78 3.91 10.10
CA GLY A 66 -8.96 3.18 9.62
C GLY A 66 -9.02 3.08 8.10
N VAL A 67 -8.79 4.18 7.39
CA VAL A 67 -8.76 4.21 5.91
C VAL A 67 -7.63 3.32 5.38
N ASN A 68 -6.43 3.44 5.94
CA ASN A 68 -5.29 2.60 5.58
C ASN A 68 -5.54 1.12 5.88
N ALA A 69 -6.23 0.79 6.98
CA ALA A 69 -6.59 -0.58 7.32
C ALA A 69 -7.55 -1.19 6.29
N ILE A 70 -8.56 -0.44 5.84
CA ILE A 70 -9.47 -0.89 4.78
C ILE A 70 -8.69 -1.16 3.49
N ARG A 71 -7.83 -0.20 3.08
CA ARG A 71 -7.01 -0.32 1.88
C ARG A 71 -6.11 -1.56 1.94
N THR A 72 -5.30 -1.67 2.99
CA THR A 72 -4.32 -2.75 3.15
C THR A 72 -5.01 -4.11 3.23
N ARG A 73 -6.09 -4.25 4.01
CA ARG A 73 -6.84 -5.51 4.08
C ARG A 73 -7.47 -5.91 2.75
N THR A 74 -7.95 -4.94 1.97
CA THR A 74 -8.48 -5.18 0.63
C THR A 74 -7.38 -5.66 -0.32
N LEU A 75 -6.23 -4.97 -0.33
CA LEU A 75 -5.11 -5.37 -1.18
C LEU A 75 -4.57 -6.76 -0.83
N LEU A 76 -4.38 -7.04 0.47
CA LEU A 76 -3.92 -8.35 0.93
C LEU A 76 -4.87 -9.46 0.54
N ARG A 77 -6.19 -9.22 0.61
CA ARG A 77 -7.21 -10.20 0.20
C ARG A 77 -7.22 -10.46 -1.31
N ASN A 78 -6.93 -9.44 -2.11
CA ASN A 78 -6.95 -9.52 -3.57
C ASN A 78 -5.60 -9.96 -4.16
N ALA A 79 -4.56 -10.11 -3.34
CA ALA A 79 -3.25 -10.55 -3.79
C ALA A 79 -3.23 -12.07 -3.96
N ASP A 80 -2.60 -12.52 -5.05
CA ASP A 80 -2.27 -13.92 -5.27
C ASP A 80 -0.97 -14.30 -4.52
N LEU A 81 -0.09 -13.33 -4.29
CA LEU A 81 1.17 -13.51 -3.56
C LEU A 81 1.52 -12.25 -2.75
N ILE A 82 2.10 -12.46 -1.56
CA ILE A 82 2.53 -11.39 -0.66
C ILE A 82 4.03 -11.53 -0.40
N VAL A 83 4.78 -10.43 -0.55
CA VAL A 83 6.22 -10.35 -0.20
C VAL A 83 6.38 -9.43 1.00
N VAL A 84 7.06 -9.92 2.05
CA VAL A 84 7.19 -9.24 3.35
C VAL A 84 8.61 -8.82 3.63
#